data_AF-A0A9D4PGB7-F1
#
_entry.id   AF-A0A9D4PGB7-F1
#
_cell.length_a   1.000
_cell.length_b   1.000
_cell.length_c   1.000
_cell.angle_alpha   90.00
_cell.angle_beta   90.00
_cell.angle_gamma   90.00
#
_symmetry.space_group_name_H-M   'P 1'
#
loop_
_entity.id
_entity.type
_entity.pdbx_description
1 polymer ?
#
loop_
_entity_poly.entity_id
_entity_poly.type
_entity_poly.pdbx_seq_one_letter_code
_entity_poly.pdbx_strand_id
1 'polypeptide(L)'
;MVLQQDSAREKVLEKIGDAEKLLAQCDSLSIDAECERQRRCADRTVVDVVANHGAAWIKVVARNPEALLTSSLGDGEYGRRTILDQLQDMVECAGCHPHLYKAPEVKVWTVLPVCKPLREIIQAVGAEVLNHEDVLSMCDEETPEAAADDSEAGVDDSVENFTALKLHEVPKDAVLNLDVSTMIACASALTNGRCHFRFRENVLTEQAESERRNPVRPALDELFADRKLVCCQSAYDDFSTIVKVMAGPCETEAARRLFERLEVVPDSPSERAAGLALRGKIRKRSKIIFGTGDRLKAVTVTANSGFLRAAKAQGADFVAFVHESRALTEAKEVNATPI
;
A
#
# COMPACT_ATOMS: atom_id res chain seq x y z
N MET A 1 10.73 7.44 51.19
CA MET A 1 11.32 8.33 50.16
C MET A 1 11.95 7.55 49.01
N VAL A 2 12.64 6.43 49.26
CA VAL A 2 13.25 5.57 48.21
C VAL A 2 12.21 4.90 47.29
N LEU A 3 11.11 4.37 47.84
CA LEU A 3 10.04 3.71 47.06
C LEU A 3 9.30 4.61 46.05
N GLN A 4 9.27 5.93 46.26
CA GLN A 4 8.64 6.87 45.30
C GLN A 4 9.58 7.27 44.16
N GLN A 5 10.90 7.22 44.36
CA GLN A 5 11.87 7.51 43.31
C GLN A 5 11.98 6.34 42.31
N ASP A 6 11.87 5.10 42.78
CA ASP A 6 11.87 3.92 41.89
C ASP A 6 10.62 3.88 41.00
N SER A 7 9.43 4.17 41.55
CA SER A 7 8.19 4.25 40.75
C SER A 7 8.21 5.39 39.72
N ALA A 8 8.83 6.54 40.05
CA ALA A 8 8.99 7.63 39.10
C ALA A 8 9.99 7.30 37.99
N ARG A 9 11.10 6.62 38.34
CA ARG A 9 12.10 6.15 37.38
C ARG A 9 11.53 5.10 36.44
N GLU A 10 10.75 4.16 36.97
CA GLU A 10 10.08 3.12 36.19
C GLU A 10 9.07 3.72 35.21
N LYS A 11 8.24 4.69 35.65
CA LYS A 11 7.33 5.44 34.77
C LYS A 11 8.05 6.26 33.70
N VAL A 12 9.25 6.76 33.99
CA VAL A 12 10.07 7.48 32.99
C VAL A 12 10.64 6.50 31.97
N LEU A 13 11.14 5.33 32.42
CA LEU A 13 11.63 4.28 31.54
C LEU A 13 10.52 3.69 30.66
N GLU A 14 9.31 3.52 31.22
CA GLU A 14 8.12 3.11 30.48
C GLU A 14 7.75 4.12 29.39
N LYS A 15 7.75 5.42 29.72
CA LYS A 15 7.53 6.50 28.74
C LYS A 15 8.60 6.57 27.65
N ILE A 16 9.85 6.27 27.99
CA ILE A 16 10.95 6.20 27.02
C ILE A 16 10.74 4.98 26.12
N GLY A 17 10.40 3.82 26.69
CA GLY A 17 10.11 2.61 25.92
C GLY A 17 8.91 2.77 24.97
N ASP A 18 7.85 3.43 25.40
CA ASP A 18 6.69 3.74 24.56
C ASP A 18 7.06 4.68 23.40
N ALA A 19 7.91 5.68 23.67
CA ALA A 19 8.41 6.58 22.64
C ALA A 19 9.35 5.88 21.64
N GLU A 20 10.23 4.98 22.11
CA GLU A 20 11.10 4.17 21.25
C GLU A 20 10.29 3.22 20.35
N LYS A 21 9.23 2.60 20.87
CA LYS A 21 8.30 1.77 20.08
C LYS A 21 7.57 2.57 19.01
N LEU A 22 7.13 3.78 19.35
CA LEU A 22 6.47 4.68 18.41
C LEU A 22 7.42 5.14 17.29
N LEU A 23 8.71 5.34 17.61
CA LEU A 23 9.76 5.62 16.63
C LEU A 23 10.11 4.41 15.75
N ALA A 24 10.00 3.18 16.26
CA ALA A 24 10.24 1.96 15.48
C ALA A 24 9.18 1.73 14.39
N GLN A 25 7.98 2.30 14.54
CA GLN A 25 6.89 2.26 13.55
C GLN A 25 6.96 3.41 12.53
N CYS A 26 7.97 4.26 12.63
CA CYS A 26 8.06 5.49 11.85
C CYS A 26 8.63 5.19 10.45
N ASP A 27 7.78 5.25 9.43
CA ASP A 27 8.23 5.15 8.03
C ASP A 27 8.99 6.43 7.60
N SER A 28 8.68 7.57 8.22
CA SER A 28 9.37 8.86 8.02
C SER A 28 9.07 9.85 9.14
N LEU A 29 10.08 10.61 9.59
CA LEU A 29 9.90 11.76 10.49
C LEU A 29 9.54 13.00 9.66
N SER A 30 8.33 13.53 9.89
CA SER A 30 7.71 14.68 9.19
C SER A 30 7.39 14.48 7.70
N ILE A 31 6.10 14.55 7.36
CA ILE A 31 5.63 14.78 5.99
C ILE A 31 5.11 16.21 5.92
N ASP A 32 5.67 17.00 5.00
CA ASP A 32 5.11 18.29 4.59
C ASP A 32 4.02 18.01 3.54
N ALA A 33 2.75 18.15 3.93
CA ALA A 33 1.61 17.97 3.04
C ALA A 33 0.92 19.32 2.75
N GLU A 34 0.84 19.70 1.47
CA GLU A 34 0.19 20.93 1.02
C GLU A 34 -1.28 20.67 0.65
N CYS A 35 -2.23 21.37 1.30
CA CYS A 35 -3.65 21.27 0.96
C CYS A 35 -4.08 22.43 0.05
N GLU A 36 -4.30 22.18 -1.24
CA GLU A 36 -4.64 23.22 -2.23
C GLU A 36 -6.07 23.80 -2.09
N ARG A 37 -6.90 23.35 -1.14
CA ARG A 37 -8.32 23.75 -1.07
C ARG A 37 -8.58 25.16 -0.53
N GLN A 38 -7.60 25.86 0.02
CA GLN A 38 -7.78 27.21 0.53
C GLN A 38 -6.79 28.20 -0.09
N ARG A 39 -7.30 29.09 -0.95
CA ARG A 39 -6.62 30.32 -1.42
C ARG A 39 -6.46 31.38 -0.30
N ARG A 40 -6.09 30.96 0.91
CA ARG A 40 -5.76 31.80 2.06
C ARG A 40 -4.70 31.08 2.88
N CYS A 41 -3.44 31.42 2.63
CA CYS A 41 -2.24 30.90 3.30
C CYS A 41 -2.08 29.37 3.19
N ALA A 42 -1.02 28.89 2.52
CA ALA A 42 -0.63 27.49 2.59
C ALA A 42 -0.09 27.21 4.01
N ASP A 43 -0.99 26.98 4.97
CA ASP A 43 -0.61 26.60 6.32
C ASP A 43 -0.10 25.15 6.27
N ARG A 44 1.22 25.02 6.42
CA ARG A 44 1.94 23.75 6.42
C ARG A 44 1.46 22.89 7.59
N THR A 45 0.84 21.75 7.29
CA THR A 45 0.46 20.77 8.31
C THR A 45 1.67 19.87 8.60
N VAL A 46 2.15 19.91 9.84
CA VAL A 46 3.29 19.09 10.28
C VAL A 46 2.77 17.87 11.07
N VAL A 47 3.04 16.69 10.52
CA VAL A 47 2.80 15.40 11.19
C VAL A 47 4.07 15.00 11.93
N ASP A 48 3.97 14.58 13.20
CA ASP A 48 5.16 14.23 13.98
C ASP A 48 5.67 12.82 13.60
N VAL A 49 4.75 11.86 13.45
CA VAL A 49 5.06 10.47 13.09
C VAL A 49 4.05 9.95 12.07
N VAL A 50 4.56 9.27 11.05
CA VAL A 50 3.76 8.52 10.08
C VAL A 50 4.00 7.04 10.32
N ALA A 51 2.94 6.32 10.61
CA ALA A 51 2.96 4.92 11.01
C ALA A 51 2.03 4.08 10.12
N ASN A 52 2.14 2.75 10.27
CA ASN A 52 1.37 1.77 9.51
C ASN A 52 1.49 1.97 7.99
N HIS A 53 2.72 2.16 7.50
CA HIS A 53 3.04 2.36 6.07
C HIS A 53 2.43 3.62 5.45
N GLY A 54 2.04 4.60 6.27
CA GLY A 54 1.36 5.81 5.81
C GLY A 54 -0.13 5.86 6.13
N ALA A 55 -0.71 4.79 6.70
CA ALA A 55 -2.12 4.73 7.04
C ALA A 55 -2.48 5.45 8.36
N ALA A 56 -1.50 5.85 9.18
CA ALA A 56 -1.74 6.59 10.42
C ALA A 56 -0.79 7.78 10.58
N TRP A 57 -1.33 8.93 10.99
CA TRP A 57 -0.62 10.17 11.27
C TRP A 57 -0.74 10.49 12.75
N ILE A 58 0.37 10.47 13.48
CA ILE A 58 0.38 10.60 14.93
C ILE A 58 0.96 11.98 15.32
N LYS A 59 0.21 12.69 16.16
CA LYS A 59 0.66 13.89 16.87
C LYS A 59 1.16 13.51 18.26
N VAL A 60 2.41 13.86 18.57
CA VAL A 60 3.05 13.56 19.85
C VAL A 60 2.94 14.77 20.77
N VAL A 61 2.32 14.58 21.94
CA VAL A 61 2.06 15.68 22.89
C VAL A 61 2.61 15.35 24.28
N ALA A 62 3.64 16.11 24.67
CA ALA A 62 4.26 16.02 26.00
C ALA A 62 3.69 17.00 27.04
N ARG A 63 2.59 17.70 26.72
CA ARG A 63 1.94 18.68 27.61
C ARG A 63 0.96 18.00 28.58
N ASN A 64 0.71 18.64 29.73
CA ASN A 64 -0.29 18.19 30.70
C ASN A 64 -1.70 18.19 30.05
N PRO A 65 -2.43 17.06 30.07
CA PRO A 65 -3.80 16.96 29.55
C PRO A 65 -4.80 17.97 30.12
N GLU A 66 -4.69 18.35 31.40
CA GLU A 66 -5.58 19.38 31.98
C GLU A 66 -5.34 20.73 31.31
N ALA A 67 -4.08 21.12 31.09
CA ALA A 67 -3.75 22.35 30.39
C ALA A 67 -4.19 22.33 28.92
N LEU A 68 -4.17 21.15 28.27
CA LEU A 68 -4.71 20.98 26.92
C LEU A 68 -6.22 21.18 26.92
N LEU A 69 -6.94 20.63 27.90
CA LEU A 69 -8.38 20.81 28.04
C LEU A 69 -8.74 22.28 28.27
N THR A 70 -8.10 22.94 29.24
CA THR A 70 -8.31 24.37 29.54
C THR A 70 -8.08 25.24 28.31
N SER A 71 -6.96 25.02 27.60
CA SER A 71 -6.67 25.74 26.35
C SER A 71 -7.71 25.45 25.26
N SER A 72 -8.28 24.24 25.22
CA SER A 72 -9.28 23.83 24.22
C SER A 72 -10.67 24.39 24.51
N LEU A 73 -10.97 24.71 25.78
CA LEU A 73 -12.23 25.32 26.20
C LEU A 73 -12.22 26.85 26.08
N GLY A 74 -11.15 27.44 25.53
CA GLY A 74 -11.05 28.87 25.25
C GLY A 74 -10.37 29.70 26.35
N ASP A 75 -9.84 29.06 27.39
CA ASP A 75 -9.13 29.73 28.49
C ASP A 75 -7.62 29.88 28.18
N GLY A 76 -7.30 30.10 26.91
CA GLY A 76 -5.94 30.26 26.38
C GLY A 76 -5.65 31.69 25.93
N GLU A 77 -4.38 31.98 25.68
CA GLU A 77 -3.95 33.28 25.13
C GLU A 77 -4.56 33.49 23.73
N TYR A 78 -5.15 34.67 23.51
CA TYR A 78 -5.76 35.04 22.24
C TYR A 78 -4.75 34.91 21.08
N GLY A 79 -5.16 34.21 20.02
CA GLY A 79 -4.35 34.00 18.81
C GLY A 79 -3.41 32.79 18.84
N ARG A 80 -3.38 32.01 19.93
CA ARG A 80 -2.57 30.79 20.01
C ARG A 80 -3.34 29.56 19.51
N ARG A 81 -2.74 28.81 18.58
CA ARG A 81 -3.32 27.55 18.07
C ARG A 81 -3.32 26.47 19.15
N THR A 82 -4.48 25.86 19.37
CA THR A 82 -4.69 24.76 20.29
C THR A 82 -4.24 23.42 19.68
N ILE A 83 -4.28 22.35 20.48
CA ILE A 83 -4.09 21.00 19.94
C ILE A 83 -5.23 20.63 18.99
N LEU A 84 -6.46 21.06 19.26
CA LEU A 84 -7.61 20.76 18.42
C LEU A 84 -7.49 21.41 17.05
N ASP A 85 -7.00 22.66 16.98
CA ASP A 85 -6.75 23.33 15.70
C ASP A 85 -5.73 22.55 14.85
N GLN A 86 -4.70 21.99 15.48
CA GLN A 86 -3.70 21.18 14.76
C GLN A 86 -4.28 19.85 14.28
N LEU A 87 -5.10 19.20 15.09
CA LEU A 87 -5.75 17.93 14.73
C LEU A 87 -6.78 18.13 13.63
N GLN A 88 -7.55 19.22 13.68
CA GLN A 88 -8.50 19.58 12.63
C GLN A 88 -7.77 19.75 11.29
N ASP A 89 -6.67 20.51 11.25
CA ASP A 89 -5.84 20.64 10.05
C ASP A 89 -5.30 19.28 9.58
N MET A 90 -4.80 18.45 10.50
CA MET A 90 -4.31 17.11 10.16
C MET A 90 -5.41 16.23 9.55
N VAL A 91 -6.62 16.24 10.11
CA VAL A 91 -7.76 15.45 9.60
C VAL A 91 -8.18 15.94 8.22
N GLU A 92 -8.27 17.26 8.03
CA GLU A 92 -8.59 17.86 6.73
C GLU A 92 -7.51 17.55 5.69
N CYS A 93 -6.24 17.63 6.09
CA CYS A 93 -5.09 17.35 5.24
C CYS A 93 -5.02 15.85 4.88
N ALA A 94 -5.23 14.95 5.83
CA ALA A 94 -5.30 13.50 5.60
C ALA A 94 -6.41 13.14 4.61
N GLY A 95 -7.56 13.82 4.68
CA GLY A 95 -8.65 13.67 3.72
C GLY A 95 -8.29 14.08 2.28
N CYS A 96 -7.28 14.93 2.11
CA CYS A 96 -6.78 15.35 0.79
C CYS A 96 -5.61 14.48 0.29
N HIS A 97 -4.98 13.70 1.17
CA HIS A 97 -3.81 12.86 0.88
C HIS A 97 -4.08 11.39 1.21
N PRO A 98 -5.01 10.73 0.48
CA PRO A 98 -5.34 9.35 0.75
C PRO A 98 -4.14 8.43 0.48
N HIS A 99 -3.85 7.56 1.45
CA HIS A 99 -2.92 6.44 1.31
C HIS A 99 -3.73 5.17 0.96
N LEU A 100 -3.43 4.51 -0.15
CA LEU A 100 -4.19 3.34 -0.64
C LEU A 100 -5.70 3.59 -0.74
N TYR A 101 -6.08 4.78 -1.20
CA TYR A 101 -7.48 5.25 -1.33
C TYR A 101 -8.26 5.48 -0.03
N LYS A 102 -7.60 5.35 1.14
CA LYS A 102 -8.15 5.68 2.46
C LYS A 102 -7.40 6.89 3.03
N ALA A 103 -8.12 7.80 3.66
CA ALA A 103 -7.47 8.90 4.39
C ALA A 103 -6.71 8.30 5.59
N PRO A 104 -5.47 8.71 5.85
CA PRO A 104 -4.74 8.29 7.04
C PRO A 104 -5.52 8.62 8.32
N GLU A 105 -5.50 7.71 9.29
CA GLU A 105 -6.10 7.94 10.60
C GLU A 105 -5.26 8.94 11.39
N VAL A 106 -5.88 10.02 11.88
CA VAL A 106 -5.19 11.00 12.72
C VAL A 106 -5.28 10.56 14.17
N LYS A 107 -4.12 10.40 14.81
CA LYS A 107 -4.01 9.92 16.19
C LYS A 107 -3.20 10.88 17.04
N VAL A 108 -3.44 10.85 18.34
CA VAL A 108 -2.73 11.63 19.34
C VAL A 108 -2.12 10.68 20.35
N TRP A 109 -0.81 10.78 20.50
CA TRP A 109 -0.12 10.13 21.61
C TRP A 109 0.24 11.17 22.66
N THR A 110 -0.13 10.89 23.91
CA THR A 110 0.12 11.77 25.05
C THR A 110 0.96 11.06 26.09
N VAL A 111 1.95 11.75 26.64
CA VAL A 111 2.83 11.23 27.70
C VAL A 111 2.10 10.96 29.03
N LEU A 112 0.88 11.50 29.18
CA LEU A 112 0.03 11.34 30.37
C LEU A 112 -1.39 10.94 29.93
N PRO A 113 -2.11 10.13 30.73
CA PRO A 113 -3.48 9.76 30.40
C PRO A 113 -4.40 10.96 30.21
N VAL A 114 -5.17 10.92 29.14
CA VAL A 114 -6.15 11.97 28.80
C VAL A 114 -7.45 11.74 29.56
N CYS A 115 -7.98 12.80 30.18
CA CYS A 115 -9.28 12.75 30.85
C CYS A 115 -10.42 12.60 29.83
N LYS A 116 -11.54 12.01 30.26
CA LYS A 116 -12.69 11.72 29.39
C LYS A 116 -13.18 12.94 28.58
N PRO A 117 -13.33 14.16 29.15
CA PRO A 117 -13.78 15.31 28.38
C PRO A 117 -12.84 15.68 27.23
N LEU A 118 -11.52 15.66 27.46
CA LEU A 118 -10.55 15.98 26.41
C LEU A 118 -10.55 14.90 25.32
N ARG A 119 -10.69 13.63 25.68
CA ARG A 119 -10.80 12.53 24.72
C ARG A 119 -12.04 12.70 23.83
N GLU A 120 -13.18 13.02 24.41
CA GLU A 120 -14.43 13.24 23.67
C GLU A 120 -14.31 14.41 22.67
N ILE A 121 -13.64 15.49 23.07
CA ILE A 121 -13.43 16.64 22.17
C ILE A 121 -12.43 16.30 21.05
N ILE A 122 -11.36 15.54 21.34
CA ILE A 122 -10.43 15.05 20.32
C ILE A 122 -11.14 14.13 19.31
N GLN A 123 -12.00 13.23 19.79
CA GLN A 123 -12.82 12.35 18.94
C GLN A 123 -13.83 13.14 18.10
N ALA A 124 -14.41 14.20 18.65
CA ALA A 124 -15.34 15.06 17.90
C ALA A 124 -14.67 15.78 16.71
N VAL A 125 -13.36 16.01 16.77
CA VAL A 125 -12.55 16.57 15.68
C VAL A 125 -12.17 15.51 14.63
N GLY A 126 -12.41 14.22 14.92
CA GLY A 126 -12.07 13.11 14.02
C GLY A 126 -10.69 12.50 14.25
N ALA A 127 -10.07 12.79 15.41
CA ALA A 127 -8.81 12.17 15.82
C ALA A 127 -9.01 11.18 16.97
N GLU A 128 -8.12 10.19 17.08
CA GLU A 128 -8.15 9.17 18.13
C GLU A 128 -7.02 9.39 19.15
N VAL A 129 -7.29 9.17 20.44
CA VAL A 129 -6.24 9.16 21.47
C VAL A 129 -5.74 7.74 21.66
N LEU A 130 -4.45 7.51 21.37
CA LEU A 130 -3.79 6.23 21.61
C LEU A 130 -3.67 5.97 23.11
N ASN A 131 -4.13 4.82 23.59
CA ASN A 131 -3.92 4.42 24.97
C ASN A 131 -2.51 3.80 25.11
N HIS A 132 -1.88 3.95 26.29
CA HIS A 132 -0.60 3.30 26.58
C HIS A 132 -0.67 1.77 26.41
N GLU A 133 -1.83 1.16 26.65
CA GLU A 133 -2.05 -0.29 26.45
C GLU A 133 -2.16 -0.69 24.96
N ASP A 134 -2.65 0.19 24.07
CA ASP A 134 -2.75 -0.08 22.63
C ASP A 134 -1.36 -0.13 21.94
N VAL A 135 -0.34 0.47 22.57
CA VAL A 135 1.06 0.39 22.15
C VAL A 135 1.64 -1.02 22.36
N LEU A 136 1.08 -1.79 23.30
CA LEU A 136 1.53 -3.14 23.67
C LEU A 136 0.84 -4.27 22.89
N SER A 137 -0.35 -4.04 22.34
CA SER A 137 -1.14 -5.06 21.62
C SER A 137 -0.75 -5.25 20.14
N MET A 138 0.10 -4.38 19.59
CA MET A 138 0.44 -4.37 18.16
C MET A 138 1.84 -4.93 17.85
N CYS A 139 2.53 -5.47 18.86
CA CYS A 139 3.90 -6.00 18.75
C CYS A 139 4.01 -7.54 18.80
N ASP A 140 2.90 -8.28 18.78
CA ASP A 140 2.93 -9.74 18.67
C ASP A 140 3.00 -10.19 17.20
N GLU A 141 4.15 -9.94 16.56
CA GLU A 141 4.69 -10.89 15.59
C GLU A 141 6.14 -11.19 15.99
N GLU A 142 6.35 -12.41 16.51
CA GLU A 142 7.66 -12.92 16.90
C GLU A 142 8.63 -12.81 15.72
N THR A 143 9.66 -11.97 15.87
CA THR A 143 10.84 -11.96 15.01
C THR A 143 11.68 -13.21 15.28
N PRO A 144 11.88 -14.13 14.32
CA PRO A 144 12.88 -15.16 14.47
C PRO A 144 14.27 -14.53 14.28
N GLU A 145 15.15 -14.82 15.22
CA GLU A 145 16.53 -14.35 15.28
C GLU A 145 17.31 -14.56 13.98
N ALA A 146 18.09 -13.53 13.65
CA ALA A 146 18.96 -13.47 12.49
C ALA A 146 20.01 -14.58 12.49
N ALA A 147 20.10 -15.31 11.37
CA ALA A 147 21.34 -15.91 10.91
C ALA A 147 21.80 -15.15 9.67
N ALA A 148 22.94 -14.47 9.81
CA ALA A 148 23.65 -13.85 8.72
C ALA A 148 24.07 -14.91 7.69
N ASP A 149 23.73 -14.70 6.43
CA ASP A 149 24.58 -15.16 5.34
C ASP A 149 24.57 -14.15 4.19
N ASP A 150 25.77 -13.83 3.77
CA ASP A 150 26.17 -12.76 2.88
C ASP A 150 26.27 -13.34 1.47
N SER A 151 25.42 -12.89 0.55
CA SER A 151 25.64 -13.13 -0.87
C SER A 151 25.05 -12.00 -1.72
N GLU A 152 25.88 -10.99 -1.91
CA GLU A 152 25.85 -10.00 -2.98
C GLU A 152 25.51 -10.62 -4.36
N ALA A 153 24.42 -10.15 -4.96
CA ALA A 153 24.20 -10.22 -6.40
C ALA A 153 23.42 -8.98 -6.84
N GLY A 154 24.17 -7.99 -7.32
CA GLY A 154 23.64 -6.68 -7.66
C GLY A 154 22.70 -6.65 -8.87
N VAL A 155 21.83 -5.64 -8.85
CA VAL A 155 21.52 -4.81 -10.01
C VAL A 155 21.34 -3.38 -9.49
N ASP A 156 22.32 -2.54 -9.81
CA ASP A 156 22.20 -1.08 -9.78
C ASP A 156 21.36 -0.64 -10.98
N ASP A 157 20.20 -0.03 -10.71
CA ASP A 157 19.64 1.03 -11.55
C ASP A 157 18.94 2.04 -10.64
N SER A 158 19.73 3.00 -10.15
CA SER A 158 19.27 4.18 -9.45
C SER A 158 18.38 5.07 -10.34
N VAL A 159 17.06 4.94 -10.22
CA VAL A 159 16.08 6.01 -10.54
C VAL A 159 14.92 5.99 -9.53
N GLU A 160 14.94 6.91 -8.56
CA GLU A 160 13.82 7.28 -7.69
C GLU A 160 12.52 7.52 -8.50
N ASN A 161 11.27 7.26 -8.07
CA ASN A 161 10.67 6.68 -6.87
C ASN A 161 9.27 6.15 -7.28
N PHE A 162 9.17 4.89 -7.70
CA PHE A 162 7.90 4.16 -7.74
C PHE A 162 8.01 3.00 -6.74
N THR A 163 7.38 3.17 -5.58
CA THR A 163 7.23 2.13 -4.57
C THR A 163 6.10 1.21 -5.00
N ALA A 164 6.45 0.13 -5.71
CA ALA A 164 5.53 -1.00 -5.85
C ALA A 164 5.17 -1.48 -4.44
N LEU A 165 3.88 -1.74 -4.19
CA LEU A 165 3.47 -2.21 -2.87
C LEU A 165 4.11 -3.56 -2.55
N LYS A 166 4.66 -3.67 -1.35
CA LYS A 166 4.99 -4.96 -0.75
C LYS A 166 3.70 -5.64 -0.31
N LEU A 167 3.76 -6.96 -0.16
CA LEU A 167 2.58 -7.77 0.14
C LEU A 167 1.91 -7.40 1.47
N HIS A 168 2.69 -7.10 2.50
CA HIS A 168 2.20 -6.68 3.82
C HIS A 168 1.58 -5.27 3.82
N GLU A 169 1.92 -4.44 2.83
CA GLU A 169 1.36 -3.08 2.69
C GLU A 169 -0.05 -3.12 2.08
N VAL A 170 -0.48 -4.24 1.48
CA VAL A 170 -1.82 -4.36 0.89
C VAL A 170 -2.84 -4.72 1.98
N PRO A 171 -3.86 -3.87 2.23
CA PRO A 171 -4.87 -4.14 3.26
C PRO A 171 -5.57 -5.47 3.05
N LYS A 172 -5.90 -6.18 4.15
CA LYS A 172 -6.61 -7.47 4.10
C LYS A 172 -8.00 -7.35 3.47
N ASP A 173 -8.64 -6.19 3.61
CA ASP A 173 -9.96 -5.88 3.04
C ASP A 173 -9.91 -5.24 1.65
N ALA A 174 -8.72 -5.12 1.05
CA ALA A 174 -8.56 -4.48 -0.26
C ALA A 174 -9.23 -5.30 -1.37
N VAL A 175 -9.94 -4.59 -2.25
CA VAL A 175 -10.38 -5.14 -3.54
C VAL A 175 -9.20 -5.13 -4.50
N LEU A 176 -8.98 -6.23 -5.23
CA LEU A 176 -7.89 -6.37 -6.19
C LEU A 176 -8.42 -6.30 -7.62
N ASN A 177 -7.93 -5.35 -8.40
CA ASN A 177 -8.23 -5.23 -9.82
C ASN A 177 -7.15 -5.95 -10.63
N LEU A 178 -7.49 -7.06 -11.29
CA LEU A 178 -6.53 -7.85 -12.05
C LEU A 178 -6.33 -7.28 -13.46
N ASP A 179 -5.08 -6.92 -13.77
CA ASP A 179 -4.67 -6.62 -15.14
C ASP A 179 -4.55 -7.92 -15.97
N VAL A 180 -4.57 -7.77 -17.29
CA VAL A 180 -4.37 -8.86 -18.25
C VAL A 180 -3.06 -9.59 -17.98
N SER A 181 -2.00 -8.86 -17.66
CA SER A 181 -0.68 -9.44 -17.36
C SER A 181 -0.70 -10.35 -16.12
N THR A 182 -1.49 -10.01 -15.11
CA THR A 182 -1.67 -10.84 -13.91
C THR A 182 -2.49 -12.07 -14.20
N MET A 183 -3.57 -11.94 -14.97
CA MET A 183 -4.37 -13.09 -15.38
C MET A 183 -3.55 -14.08 -16.22
N ILE A 184 -2.67 -13.59 -17.09
CA ILE A 184 -1.68 -14.44 -17.80
C ILE A 184 -0.74 -15.13 -16.82
N ALA A 185 -0.16 -14.39 -15.86
CA ALA A 185 0.75 -14.99 -14.89
C ALA A 185 0.06 -16.08 -14.04
N CYS A 186 -1.22 -15.91 -13.70
CA CYS A 186 -1.98 -16.92 -12.97
C CYS A 186 -2.22 -18.21 -13.79
N ALA A 187 -2.49 -18.06 -15.09
CA ALA A 187 -2.77 -19.19 -15.98
C ALA A 187 -1.52 -19.83 -16.59
N SER A 188 -0.39 -19.13 -16.60
CA SER A 188 0.86 -19.52 -17.27
C SER A 188 1.37 -20.89 -16.81
N ALA A 189 1.80 -21.72 -17.76
CA ALA A 189 2.46 -22.98 -17.43
C ALA A 189 3.74 -22.76 -16.59
N LEU A 190 4.47 -21.66 -16.82
CA LEU A 190 5.68 -21.31 -16.05
C LEU A 190 5.40 -21.27 -14.55
N THR A 191 4.37 -20.53 -14.14
CA THR A 191 3.97 -20.35 -12.73
C THR A 191 3.22 -21.55 -12.16
N ASN A 192 2.81 -22.48 -13.04
CA ASN A 192 2.13 -23.73 -12.70
C ASN A 192 3.11 -24.93 -12.73
N GLY A 193 4.40 -24.69 -12.50
CA GLY A 193 5.42 -25.73 -12.32
C GLY A 193 6.09 -26.22 -13.61
N ARG A 194 5.80 -25.59 -14.76
CA ARG A 194 6.38 -25.94 -16.07
C ARG A 194 7.47 -24.95 -16.49
N CYS A 195 8.22 -24.43 -15.53
CA CYS A 195 9.34 -23.52 -15.79
C CYS A 195 10.67 -24.24 -16.10
N HIS A 196 10.72 -25.58 -16.24
CA HIS A 196 11.95 -26.35 -16.49
C HIS A 196 12.22 -26.63 -17.98
N PHE A 197 12.10 -25.60 -18.81
CA PHE A 197 12.33 -25.69 -20.25
C PHE A 197 13.24 -24.56 -20.73
N ARG A 198 14.00 -24.85 -21.79
CA ARG A 198 14.66 -23.87 -22.65
C ARG A 198 13.84 -23.73 -23.93
N PHE A 199 13.26 -22.56 -24.12
CA PHE A 199 12.44 -22.23 -25.29
C PHE A 199 13.30 -21.72 -26.45
N ARG A 200 12.75 -21.71 -27.67
CA ARG A 200 13.43 -21.13 -28.84
C ARG A 200 13.58 -19.62 -28.73
N GLU A 201 12.59 -18.97 -28.14
CA GLU A 201 12.60 -17.54 -27.86
C GLU A 201 13.34 -17.28 -26.54
N ASN A 202 14.45 -16.53 -26.59
CA ASN A 202 15.26 -16.20 -25.42
C ASN A 202 14.43 -15.57 -24.30
N VAL A 203 13.49 -14.67 -24.63
CA VAL A 203 12.63 -14.02 -23.64
C VAL A 203 11.81 -15.02 -22.83
N LEU A 204 11.36 -16.12 -23.41
CA LEU A 204 10.61 -17.15 -22.67
C LEU A 204 11.53 -17.98 -21.78
N THR A 205 12.76 -18.23 -22.24
CA THR A 205 13.80 -18.89 -21.43
C THR A 205 14.19 -18.02 -20.24
N GLU A 206 14.38 -16.72 -20.45
CA GLU A 206 14.66 -15.74 -19.39
C GLU A 206 13.50 -15.68 -18.38
N GLN A 207 12.25 -15.71 -18.82
CA GLN A 207 11.08 -15.77 -17.94
C GLN A 207 11.01 -17.08 -17.15
N ALA A 208 11.35 -18.21 -17.76
CA ALA A 208 11.40 -19.49 -17.08
C ALA A 208 12.52 -19.54 -16.02
N GLU A 209 13.69 -18.98 -16.33
CA GLU A 209 14.81 -18.80 -15.39
C GLU A 209 14.44 -17.87 -14.23
N SER A 210 13.76 -16.77 -14.54
CA SER A 210 13.23 -15.82 -13.58
C SER A 210 12.18 -16.47 -12.66
N GLU A 211 11.26 -17.29 -13.19
CA GLU A 211 10.29 -18.03 -12.37
C GLU A 211 10.95 -19.06 -11.45
N ARG A 212 12.04 -19.71 -11.86
CA ARG A 212 12.78 -20.63 -10.98
C ARG A 212 13.51 -19.90 -9.84
N ARG A 213 13.94 -18.66 -10.06
CA ARG A 213 14.63 -17.83 -9.05
C ARG A 213 13.66 -17.12 -8.11
N ASN A 214 12.59 -16.56 -8.68
CA ASN A 214 11.59 -15.77 -7.98
C ASN A 214 10.18 -16.18 -8.47
N PRO A 215 9.59 -17.23 -7.85
CA PRO A 215 8.28 -17.72 -8.26
C PRO A 215 7.18 -16.69 -8.01
N VAL A 216 6.38 -16.39 -9.04
CA VAL A 216 5.31 -15.39 -8.93
C VAL A 216 4.08 -15.93 -8.21
N ARG A 217 3.80 -17.23 -8.36
CA ARG A 217 2.57 -17.84 -7.86
C ARG A 217 2.38 -17.76 -6.34
N PRO A 218 3.37 -18.08 -5.48
CA PRO A 218 3.18 -17.99 -4.03
C PRO A 218 2.76 -16.59 -3.57
N ALA A 219 3.39 -15.55 -4.13
CA ALA A 219 3.05 -14.17 -3.82
C ALA A 219 1.63 -13.79 -4.28
N LEU A 220 1.20 -14.26 -5.45
CA LEU A 220 -0.17 -14.03 -5.93
C LEU A 220 -1.20 -14.83 -5.13
N ASP A 221 -0.91 -16.08 -4.76
CA ASP A 221 -1.82 -16.92 -3.98
C ASP A 221 -2.04 -16.33 -2.58
N GLU A 222 -0.99 -15.83 -1.91
CA GLU A 222 -1.09 -15.11 -0.64
C GLU A 222 -1.83 -13.77 -0.80
N LEU A 223 -1.56 -13.02 -1.87
CA LEU A 223 -2.28 -11.79 -2.17
C LEU A 223 -3.78 -12.04 -2.41
N PHE A 224 -4.14 -13.16 -3.02
CA PHE A 224 -5.53 -13.44 -3.42
C PHE A 224 -6.36 -14.19 -2.39
N ALA A 225 -5.75 -14.70 -1.32
CA ALA A 225 -6.36 -15.65 -0.39
C ALA A 225 -7.81 -15.29 0.00
N ASP A 226 -8.00 -14.18 0.72
CA ASP A 226 -9.30 -13.75 1.23
C ASP A 226 -9.80 -12.43 0.59
N ARG A 227 -9.12 -11.96 -0.46
CA ARG A 227 -9.41 -10.67 -1.10
C ARG A 227 -10.38 -10.83 -2.27
N LYS A 228 -11.27 -9.86 -2.43
CA LYS A 228 -12.19 -9.80 -3.57
C LYS A 228 -11.41 -9.50 -4.86
N LEU A 229 -11.54 -10.37 -5.86
CA LEU A 229 -10.91 -10.20 -7.18
C LEU A 229 -11.91 -9.64 -8.17
N VAL A 230 -11.55 -8.53 -8.83
CA VAL A 230 -12.32 -7.93 -9.91
C VAL A 230 -11.46 -7.73 -11.16
N CYS A 231 -12.08 -7.67 -12.33
CA CYS A 231 -11.44 -7.13 -13.52
C CYS A 231 -12.46 -6.38 -14.38
N CYS A 232 -12.02 -5.39 -15.14
CA CYS A 232 -12.91 -4.68 -16.04
C CYS A 232 -13.20 -5.51 -17.31
N GLN A 233 -14.34 -5.26 -17.96
CA GLN A 233 -14.77 -5.96 -19.18
C GLN A 233 -13.67 -5.99 -20.24
N SER A 234 -13.00 -4.86 -20.45
CA SER A 234 -11.87 -4.75 -21.36
C SER A 234 -10.73 -5.75 -21.07
N ALA A 235 -10.38 -5.94 -19.79
CA ALA A 235 -9.33 -6.87 -19.39
C ALA A 235 -9.79 -8.32 -19.55
N TYR A 236 -11.04 -8.61 -19.18
CA TYR A 236 -11.65 -9.94 -19.37
C TYR A 236 -11.65 -10.35 -20.84
N ASP A 237 -12.09 -9.46 -21.73
CA ASP A 237 -12.18 -9.74 -23.17
C ASP A 237 -10.79 -9.97 -23.80
N ASP A 238 -9.80 -9.15 -23.41
CA ASP A 238 -8.41 -9.31 -23.86
C ASP A 238 -7.82 -10.63 -23.41
N PHE A 239 -7.94 -10.95 -22.12
CA PHE A 239 -7.41 -12.20 -21.58
C PHE A 239 -8.14 -13.42 -22.16
N SER A 240 -9.46 -13.37 -22.30
CA SER A 240 -10.24 -14.41 -22.96
C SER A 240 -9.79 -14.66 -24.40
N THR A 241 -9.46 -13.60 -25.14
CA THR A 241 -8.94 -13.70 -26.50
C THR A 241 -7.55 -14.33 -26.50
N ILE A 242 -6.67 -13.92 -25.59
CA ILE A 242 -5.33 -14.48 -25.42
C ILE A 242 -5.38 -15.98 -25.14
N VAL A 243 -6.22 -16.42 -24.20
CA VAL A 243 -6.38 -17.84 -23.85
C VAL A 243 -6.86 -18.64 -25.06
N LYS A 244 -7.89 -18.15 -25.77
CA LYS A 244 -8.42 -18.83 -26.97
C LYS A 244 -7.39 -19.03 -28.07
N VAL A 245 -6.43 -18.11 -28.20
CA VAL A 245 -5.45 -18.12 -29.31
C VAL A 245 -4.16 -18.84 -28.93
N MET A 246 -3.71 -18.71 -27.67
CA MET A 246 -2.34 -19.08 -27.29
C MET A 246 -2.24 -20.15 -26.19
N ALA A 247 -3.27 -20.36 -25.39
CA ALA A 247 -3.18 -21.28 -24.24
C ALA A 247 -3.20 -22.75 -24.66
N GLY A 248 -2.41 -23.57 -23.97
CA GLY A 248 -2.56 -25.02 -24.02
C GLY A 248 -3.71 -25.52 -23.12
N PRO A 249 -3.95 -26.84 -23.06
CA PRO A 249 -5.01 -27.43 -22.24
C PRO A 249 -4.93 -27.10 -20.75
N CYS A 250 -3.74 -27.16 -20.15
CA CYS A 250 -3.55 -26.89 -18.72
C CYS A 250 -3.73 -25.40 -18.41
N GLU A 251 -3.20 -24.51 -19.26
CA GLU A 251 -3.35 -23.07 -19.13
C GLU A 251 -4.80 -22.62 -19.35
N THR A 252 -5.52 -23.26 -20.29
CA THR A 252 -6.95 -23.02 -20.53
C THR A 252 -7.77 -23.37 -19.29
N GLU A 253 -7.47 -24.51 -18.68
CA GLU A 253 -8.14 -24.95 -17.46
C GLU A 253 -7.77 -24.08 -16.24
N ALA A 254 -6.53 -23.61 -16.14
CA ALA A 254 -6.13 -22.63 -15.13
C ALA A 254 -6.86 -21.29 -15.30
N ALA A 255 -7.00 -20.80 -16.54
CA ALA A 255 -7.77 -19.59 -16.85
C ALA A 255 -9.26 -19.76 -16.48
N ARG A 256 -9.86 -20.93 -16.75
CA ARG A 256 -11.23 -21.25 -16.37
C ARG A 256 -11.45 -21.12 -14.85
N ARG A 257 -10.56 -21.70 -14.05
CA ARG A 257 -10.61 -21.60 -12.57
C ARG A 257 -10.45 -20.17 -12.09
N LEU A 258 -9.60 -19.37 -12.75
CA LEU A 258 -9.47 -17.95 -12.44
C LEU A 258 -10.76 -17.19 -12.71
N PHE A 259 -11.42 -17.43 -13.86
CA PHE A 259 -12.69 -16.78 -14.20
C PHE A 259 -13.81 -17.08 -13.19
N GLU A 260 -13.85 -18.30 -12.62
CA GLU A 260 -14.84 -18.65 -11.59
C GLU A 260 -14.69 -17.82 -10.31
N ARG A 261 -13.49 -17.33 -10.01
CA ARG A 261 -13.20 -16.48 -8.84
C ARG A 261 -13.33 -14.98 -9.12
N LEU A 262 -13.46 -14.58 -10.38
CA LEU A 262 -13.28 -13.20 -10.82
C LEU A 262 -14.62 -12.52 -11.08
N GLU A 263 -14.86 -11.39 -10.42
CA GLU A 263 -16.02 -10.55 -10.72
C GLU A 263 -15.70 -9.59 -11.87
N VAL A 264 -16.39 -9.75 -12.99
CA VAL A 264 -16.24 -8.86 -14.15
C VAL A 264 -17.12 -7.63 -13.97
N VAL A 265 -16.51 -6.46 -14.03
CA VAL A 265 -17.18 -5.17 -13.88
C VAL A 265 -17.15 -4.35 -15.18
N PRO A 266 -18.13 -3.47 -15.44
CA PRO A 266 -18.11 -2.60 -16.62
C PRO A 266 -16.88 -1.67 -16.64
N ASP A 267 -16.41 -1.35 -17.85
CA ASP A 267 -15.34 -0.37 -18.03
C ASP A 267 -15.79 1.01 -17.53
N SER A 268 -15.10 1.53 -16.52
CA SER A 268 -15.49 2.77 -15.85
C SER A 268 -14.25 3.52 -15.35
N PRO A 269 -13.41 4.07 -16.25
CA PRO A 269 -12.16 4.70 -15.86
C PRO A 269 -12.39 6.00 -15.10
N SER A 270 -11.61 6.21 -14.01
CA SER A 270 -11.59 7.45 -13.25
C SER A 270 -11.22 8.68 -14.09
N GLU A 271 -11.60 9.88 -13.62
CA GLU A 271 -11.32 11.13 -14.34
C GLU A 271 -9.82 11.38 -14.53
N ARG A 272 -9.02 11.11 -13.49
CA ARG A 272 -7.56 11.24 -13.56
C ARG A 272 -6.95 10.27 -14.56
N ALA A 273 -7.46 9.03 -14.64
CA ALA A 273 -7.04 8.10 -15.67
C ALA A 273 -7.48 8.56 -17.07
N ALA A 274 -8.70 9.08 -17.22
CA ALA A 274 -9.20 9.59 -18.49
C ALA A 274 -8.37 10.79 -19.00
N GLY A 275 -7.87 11.64 -18.10
CA GLY A 275 -7.06 12.83 -18.41
C GLY A 275 -5.64 12.54 -18.95
N LEU A 276 -5.10 11.32 -18.78
CA LEU A 276 -3.74 11.00 -19.22
C LEU A 276 -3.54 11.13 -20.74
N ALA A 277 -2.47 11.78 -21.15
CA ALA A 277 -2.10 11.88 -22.56
C ALA A 277 -1.56 10.54 -23.08
N LEU A 278 -2.04 10.12 -24.26
CA LEU A 278 -1.60 8.88 -24.93
C LEU A 278 -0.20 9.05 -25.54
N ARG A 279 0.84 8.97 -24.71
CA ARG A 279 2.25 9.06 -25.13
C ARG A 279 3.11 8.05 -24.36
N GLY A 280 4.27 7.72 -24.92
CA GLY A 280 5.23 6.78 -24.30
C GLY A 280 4.62 5.39 -24.07
N LYS A 281 4.57 4.96 -22.80
CA LYS A 281 4.03 3.66 -22.37
C LYS A 281 2.53 3.69 -22.03
N ILE A 282 1.85 4.83 -22.16
CA ILE A 282 0.42 4.96 -21.88
C ILE A 282 -0.39 4.57 -23.12
N ARG A 283 -1.15 3.47 -23.00
CA ARG A 283 -2.06 2.96 -24.04
C ARG A 283 -3.51 3.10 -23.60
N LYS A 284 -4.44 3.19 -24.57
CA LYS A 284 -5.89 3.31 -24.30
C LYS A 284 -6.40 2.19 -23.39
N ARG A 285 -5.98 0.95 -23.65
CA ARG A 285 -6.38 -0.21 -22.85
C ARG A 285 -5.89 -0.10 -21.40
N SER A 286 -4.61 0.20 -21.18
CA SER A 286 -4.06 0.39 -19.84
C SER A 286 -4.79 1.51 -19.09
N LYS A 287 -5.13 2.63 -19.75
CA LYS A 287 -5.95 3.68 -19.11
C LYS A 287 -7.29 3.17 -18.60
N ILE A 288 -7.96 2.29 -19.36
CA ILE A 288 -9.25 1.72 -18.97
C ILE A 288 -9.07 0.78 -17.77
N ILE A 289 -8.09 -0.12 -17.81
CA ILE A 289 -7.85 -1.12 -16.76
C ILE A 289 -7.47 -0.44 -15.44
N PHE A 290 -6.41 0.37 -15.46
CA PHE A 290 -5.94 1.06 -14.27
C PHE A 290 -6.97 2.09 -13.81
N GLY A 291 -7.61 2.81 -14.74
CA GLY A 291 -8.65 3.78 -14.39
C GLY A 291 -9.89 3.15 -13.76
N THR A 292 -10.28 1.94 -14.17
CA THR A 292 -11.43 1.26 -13.58
C THR A 292 -11.11 0.77 -12.18
N GLY A 293 -9.94 0.15 -11.99
CA GLY A 293 -9.45 -0.19 -10.64
C GLY A 293 -9.38 1.04 -9.74
N ASP A 294 -8.90 2.15 -10.28
CA ASP A 294 -8.81 3.42 -9.59
C ASP A 294 -10.16 3.99 -9.13
N ARG A 295 -11.16 3.98 -10.00
CA ARG A 295 -12.53 4.41 -9.64
C ARG A 295 -13.13 3.52 -8.55
N LEU A 296 -12.81 2.22 -8.58
CA LEU A 296 -13.25 1.26 -7.58
C LEU A 296 -12.45 1.32 -6.27
N LYS A 297 -11.42 2.17 -6.19
CA LYS A 297 -10.47 2.20 -5.08
C LYS A 297 -9.82 0.82 -4.84
N ALA A 298 -9.58 0.09 -5.92
CA ALA A 298 -9.00 -1.24 -5.90
C ALA A 298 -7.50 -1.18 -6.19
N VAL A 299 -6.72 -2.01 -5.49
CA VAL A 299 -5.28 -2.17 -5.77
C VAL A 299 -5.14 -2.92 -7.09
N THR A 300 -4.52 -2.28 -8.09
CA THR A 300 -4.34 -2.95 -9.39
C THR A 300 -3.13 -3.87 -9.34
N VAL A 301 -3.35 -5.15 -9.62
CA VAL A 301 -2.28 -6.15 -9.70
C VAL A 301 -1.81 -6.23 -11.15
N THR A 302 -0.52 -6.09 -11.41
CA THR A 302 0.01 -5.97 -12.79
C THR A 302 1.50 -6.29 -12.92
N ALA A 303 1.95 -6.64 -14.12
CA ALA A 303 3.37 -6.61 -14.50
C ALA A 303 3.76 -5.36 -15.32
N ASN A 304 2.82 -4.44 -15.57
CA ASN A 304 3.04 -3.26 -16.41
C ASN A 304 3.55 -2.05 -15.62
N SER A 305 4.75 -2.17 -15.05
CA SER A 305 5.41 -1.06 -14.34
C SER A 305 5.68 0.16 -15.24
N GLY A 306 5.80 -0.05 -16.55
CA GLY A 306 6.00 1.02 -17.52
C GLY A 306 4.80 1.98 -17.62
N PHE A 307 3.57 1.49 -17.50
CA PHE A 307 2.39 2.34 -17.44
C PHE A 307 2.39 3.19 -16.17
N LEU A 308 2.65 2.58 -15.01
CA LEU A 308 2.65 3.25 -13.71
C LEU A 308 3.64 4.41 -13.65
N ARG A 309 4.89 4.17 -14.10
CA ARG A 309 5.91 5.22 -14.20
C ARG A 309 5.49 6.36 -15.13
N ALA A 310 4.93 6.03 -16.30
CA ALA A 310 4.51 7.04 -17.26
C ALA A 310 3.29 7.84 -16.79
N ALA A 311 2.37 7.22 -16.05
CA ALA A 311 1.22 7.89 -15.45
C ALA A 311 1.65 8.83 -14.31
N LYS A 312 2.55 8.38 -13.43
CA LYS A 312 3.11 9.20 -12.34
C LYS A 312 3.83 10.45 -12.87
N ALA A 313 4.57 10.31 -13.97
CA ALA A 313 5.21 11.44 -14.67
C ALA A 313 4.20 12.46 -15.24
N GLN A 314 2.92 12.09 -15.37
CA GLN A 314 1.82 12.99 -15.76
C GLN A 314 0.95 13.42 -14.58
N GLY A 315 1.39 13.18 -13.34
CA GLY A 315 0.68 13.57 -12.12
C GLY A 315 -0.44 12.62 -11.68
N ALA A 316 -0.53 11.42 -12.24
CA ALA A 316 -1.50 10.41 -11.79
C ALA A 316 -0.78 9.22 -11.14
N ASP A 317 -0.90 9.11 -9.81
CA ASP A 317 -0.34 7.99 -9.05
C ASP A 317 -1.42 6.92 -8.78
N PHE A 318 -1.22 5.72 -9.30
CA PHE A 318 -2.15 4.59 -9.16
C PHE A 318 -1.61 3.58 -8.17
N VAL A 319 -2.49 3.10 -7.31
CA VAL A 319 -2.16 2.10 -6.31
C VAL A 319 -2.06 0.74 -6.99
N ALA A 320 -0.87 0.12 -6.94
CA ALA A 320 -0.64 -1.14 -7.63
C ALA A 320 0.34 -2.07 -6.90
N PHE A 321 0.04 -3.37 -6.96
CA PHE A 321 0.97 -4.43 -6.62
C PHE A 321 1.62 -4.92 -7.92
N VAL A 322 2.95 -4.88 -7.98
CA VAL A 322 3.70 -5.22 -9.20
C VAL A 322 4.37 -6.58 -9.05
N HIS A 323 4.11 -7.47 -10.01
CA HIS A 323 4.80 -8.75 -10.12
C HIS A 323 5.64 -8.83 -11.40
N GLU A 324 6.56 -9.78 -11.47
CA GLU A 324 7.33 -10.02 -12.68
C GLU A 324 6.45 -10.61 -13.79
N SER A 325 6.74 -10.25 -15.04
CA SER A 325 5.96 -10.70 -16.20
C SER A 325 6.20 -12.17 -16.51
N ARG A 326 5.14 -12.89 -16.86
CA ARG A 326 5.15 -14.29 -17.31
C ARG A 326 4.27 -14.45 -18.54
N ALA A 327 4.66 -15.31 -19.46
CA ALA A 327 3.90 -15.61 -20.68
C ALA A 327 3.20 -16.97 -20.58
N LEU A 328 2.18 -17.18 -21.42
CA LEU A 328 1.67 -18.52 -21.71
C LEU A 328 2.71 -19.27 -22.55
N THR A 329 3.07 -20.47 -22.14
CA THR A 329 4.17 -21.24 -22.74
C THR A 329 3.81 -22.68 -23.10
N GLU A 330 2.69 -23.23 -22.62
CA GLU A 330 2.36 -24.66 -22.80
C GLU A 330 2.39 -25.09 -24.28
N ALA A 331 1.78 -24.30 -25.16
CA ALA A 331 1.76 -24.59 -26.60
C ALA A 331 3.16 -24.58 -27.26
N LYS A 332 4.15 -23.94 -26.64
CA LYS A 332 5.53 -23.85 -27.13
C LYS A 332 6.44 -24.93 -26.55
N GLU A 333 6.02 -25.63 -25.51
CA GLU A 333 6.78 -26.72 -24.88
C GLU A 333 7.14 -27.83 -25.87
N VAL A 334 6.29 -28.10 -26.86
CA VAL A 334 6.53 -29.12 -27.92
C VAL A 334 7.82 -28.89 -28.70
N ASN A 335 8.26 -27.63 -28.81
CA ASN A 335 9.47 -27.22 -29.51
C ASN A 335 10.61 -26.82 -28.58
N ALA A 336 10.40 -26.93 -27.26
CA ALA A 336 11.34 -26.56 -26.23
C ALA A 336 12.18 -27.77 -25.78
N THR A 337 13.33 -27.49 -25.18
CA THR A 337 14.21 -28.52 -24.63
C THR A 337 14.04 -28.58 -23.11
N PRO A 338 13.61 -29.71 -22.52
CA PRO A 338 13.59 -29.88 -21.06
C PRO A 338 14.98 -29.70 -20.46
N ILE A 339 15.04 -29.17 -19.23
CA ILE A 339 16.30 -28.96 -18.48
C ILE A 339 16.37 -29.93 -17.31
#